data_AF-A0A699Q8Y3-F1
#
_entry.id   AF-A0A699Q8Y3-F1
#
_cell.length_a   1.000
_cell.length_b   1.000
_cell.length_c   1.000
_cell.angle_alpha   90.00
_cell.angle_beta   90.00
_cell.angle_gamma   90.00
#
_symmetry.space_group_name_H-M   'P 1'
#
loop_
_entity.id
_entity.type
_entity.pdbx_description
1 polymer ?
#
loop_
_entity_poly.entity_id
_entity_poly.type
_entity_poly.pdbx_seq_one_letter_code
_entity_poly.pdbx_strand_id
1 'polypeptide(L)'
;MMKFDVTHRLATPYHPQTNGQVEVSNRGLKRILERTVGEKRAFWSDKLDDALWVCRTAYKTSIRKVQLNELRDQAYENSLIYKEKTKRLHDSKIKDRVFNIGNRVLLFNS
;
A
#
# COMPACT_ATOMS: atom_id res chain seq x y z
N MET A 1 41.39 1.06 -1.24
CA MET A 1 40.22 1.49 -0.45
C MET A 1 39.32 0.29 -0.18
N MET A 2 39.62 -0.52 0.85
CA MET A 2 38.80 -1.65 1.31
C MET A 2 39.16 -1.91 2.79
N LYS A 3 38.89 -0.93 3.67
CA LYS A 3 39.15 -1.09 5.12
C LYS A 3 37.97 -1.74 5.86
N PHE A 4 36.79 -1.75 5.23
CA PHE A 4 35.52 -2.16 5.84
C PHE A 4 34.66 -3.05 4.93
N ASP A 5 35.23 -3.62 3.86
CA ASP A 5 34.50 -4.41 2.84
C ASP A 5 33.26 -3.71 2.22
N VAL A 6 33.21 -2.38 2.29
CA VAL A 6 32.17 -1.58 1.66
C VAL A 6 32.61 -1.20 0.24
N THR A 7 31.81 -1.60 -0.74
CA THR A 7 31.98 -1.16 -2.13
C THR A 7 31.28 0.19 -2.32
N HIS A 8 32.04 1.24 -2.57
CA HIS A 8 31.49 2.57 -2.82
C HIS A 8 30.97 2.68 -4.26
N ARG A 9 29.66 2.92 -4.43
CA ARG A 9 29.06 3.19 -5.73
C ARG A 9 28.93 4.69 -5.92
N LEU A 10 29.61 5.23 -6.94
CA LEU A 10 29.53 6.64 -7.30
C LEU A 10 28.54 6.83 -8.45
N ALA A 11 27.69 7.84 -8.32
CA ALA A 11 26.84 8.28 -9.43
C ALA A 11 27.70 9.00 -10.49
N THR A 12 27.33 8.85 -11.76
CA THR A 12 27.94 9.60 -12.85
C THR A 12 27.57 11.08 -12.75
N PRO A 13 28.53 12.02 -12.92
CA PRO A 13 28.24 13.44 -13.03
C PRO A 13 27.19 13.70 -14.11
N TYR A 14 26.25 14.62 -13.85
CA TYR A 14 25.18 15.04 -14.78
C TYR A 14 24.16 13.97 -15.19
N HIS A 15 24.25 12.73 -14.69
CA HIS A 15 23.27 11.67 -14.93
C HIS A 15 23.02 10.79 -13.70
N PRO A 16 22.43 11.32 -12.61
CA PRO A 16 22.22 10.58 -11.37
C PRO A 16 21.00 9.63 -11.49
N GLN A 17 21.20 8.45 -12.08
CA GLN A 17 20.11 7.55 -12.43
C GLN A 17 19.50 6.78 -11.24
N THR A 18 20.19 6.74 -10.09
CA THR A 18 19.86 5.84 -8.97
C THR A 18 19.52 6.55 -7.65
N ASN A 19 19.65 7.89 -7.58
CA ASN A 19 19.49 8.64 -6.33
C ASN A 19 18.06 9.16 -6.07
N GLY A 20 17.07 8.81 -6.89
CA GLY A 20 15.71 9.38 -6.79
C GLY A 20 15.03 9.19 -5.43
N GLN A 21 15.15 8.02 -4.80
CA GLN A 21 14.60 7.79 -3.44
C GLN A 21 15.29 8.66 -2.38
N VAL A 22 16.60 8.85 -2.51
CA VAL A 22 17.38 9.72 -1.62
C VAL A 22 16.96 11.17 -1.81
N GLU A 23 16.74 11.62 -3.05
CA GLU A 23 16.27 12.97 -3.35
C GLU A 23 14.86 13.26 -2.80
N VAL A 24 13.93 12.32 -2.91
CA VAL A 24 12.58 12.45 -2.33
C VAL A 24 12.65 12.54 -0.81
N SER A 25 13.46 11.67 -0.19
CA SER A 25 13.64 11.66 1.27
C SER A 25 14.30 12.95 1.77
N ASN A 26 15.33 13.44 1.08
CA ASN A 26 16.00 14.69 1.42
C ASN A 26 15.08 15.91 1.27
N ARG A 27 14.22 15.93 0.25
CA ARG A 27 13.18 16.97 0.11
C ARG A 27 12.19 16.95 1.26
N GLY A 28 11.78 15.78 1.72
CA GLY A 28 10.90 15.61 2.88
C GLY A 28 11.54 16.12 4.18
N LEU A 29 12.77 15.68 4.46
CA LEU A 29 13.53 16.11 5.63
C LEU A 29 13.76 17.62 5.64
N LYS A 30 14.12 18.20 4.51
CA LYS A 30 14.31 19.65 4.36
C LYS A 30 13.03 20.42 4.73
N ARG A 31 11.87 20.01 4.22
CA ARG A 31 10.57 20.65 4.55
C ARG A 31 10.22 20.55 6.03
N ILE A 32 10.52 19.42 6.68
CA ILE A 32 10.27 19.25 8.12
C ILE A 32 11.18 20.18 8.91
N LEU A 33 12.48 20.18 8.62
CA LEU A 33 13.46 21.05 9.28
C LEU A 33 13.14 22.53 9.11
N GLU A 34 12.77 22.96 7.90
CA GLU A 34 12.34 24.33 7.62
C GLU A 34 11.13 24.74 8.48
N ARG A 35 10.18 23.83 8.72
CA ARG A 35 9.02 24.09 9.59
C ARG A 35 9.39 24.14 11.07
N THR A 36 10.30 23.29 11.55
CA THR A 36 10.67 23.22 12.97
C THR A 36 11.68 24.27 13.42
N VAL A 37 12.63 24.64 12.56
CA VAL A 37 13.73 25.56 12.92
C VAL A 37 13.39 27.02 12.56
N GLY A 38 12.44 27.24 11.64
CA GLY A 38 12.09 28.57 11.17
C GLY A 38 13.27 29.28 10.48
N GLU A 39 13.19 30.61 10.34
CA GLU A 39 14.18 31.40 9.58
C GLU A 39 15.57 31.44 10.22
N LYS A 40 15.68 31.32 11.55
CA LYS A 40 16.93 31.62 12.26
C LYS A 40 18.00 30.53 12.19
N ARG A 41 17.73 29.35 11.60
CA ARG A 41 18.66 28.22 11.40
C ARG A 41 19.54 27.79 12.59
N ALA A 42 19.33 28.37 13.77
CA ALA A 42 20.05 28.05 14.98
C ALA A 42 19.49 26.74 15.54
N PHE A 43 20.36 25.87 16.05
CA PHE A 43 19.98 24.60 16.68
C PHE A 43 19.33 23.57 15.73
N TRP A 44 19.63 23.62 14.43
CA TRP A 44 19.13 22.63 13.46
C TRP A 44 19.61 21.21 13.77
N SER A 45 20.81 21.06 14.33
CA SER A 45 21.37 19.79 14.79
C SER A 45 20.48 19.14 15.85
N ASP A 46 20.02 19.93 16.79
CA ASP A 46 19.26 19.47 17.96
C ASP A 46 17.83 19.04 17.57
N LYS A 47 17.37 19.49 16.39
CA LYS A 47 16.08 19.13 15.79
C LYS A 47 16.21 18.06 14.69
N LEU A 48 17.42 17.67 14.33
CA LEU A 48 17.65 16.69 13.29
C LEU A 48 17.14 15.30 13.68
N ASP A 49 17.37 14.89 14.93
CA ASP A 49 16.92 13.59 15.44
C ASP A 49 15.39 13.49 15.45
N ASP A 50 14.70 14.54 15.92
CA ASP A 50 13.24 14.64 15.88
C ASP A 50 12.72 14.55 14.43
N ALA A 51 13.34 15.28 13.50
CA ALA A 51 12.94 15.27 12.09
C ALA A 51 13.16 13.90 11.43
N LEU A 52 14.27 13.23 11.72
CA LEU A 52 14.56 11.87 11.26
C LEU A 52 13.57 10.85 11.83
N TRP A 53 13.21 11.00 13.11
CA TRP A 53 12.21 10.15 13.75
C TRP A 53 10.83 10.30 13.08
N VAL A 54 10.38 11.53 12.81
CA VAL A 54 9.14 11.80 12.08
C VAL A 54 9.18 11.21 10.67
N CYS A 55 10.29 11.39 9.94
CA CYS A 55 10.43 10.79 8.60
C CYS A 55 10.34 9.26 8.61
N ARG A 56 11.02 8.60 9.56
CA ARG A 56 10.97 7.14 9.70
C ARG A 56 9.57 6.64 10.04
N THR A 57 8.88 7.30 10.97
CA THR A 57 7.53 6.89 11.40
C THR A 57 6.49 7.15 10.31
N ALA A 58 6.56 8.29 9.62
CA ALA A 58 5.68 8.61 8.49
C ALA A 58 5.84 7.60 7.35
N TYR A 59 7.09 7.28 6.96
CA TYR A 59 7.36 6.34 5.87
C TYR A 59 6.97 4.89 6.22
N LYS A 60 7.22 4.45 7.46
CA LYS A 60 6.71 3.14 7.94
C LYS A 60 5.19 3.07 7.91
N THR A 61 4.52 4.17 8.23
CA THR A 61 3.05 4.25 8.24
C THR A 61 2.47 4.23 6.83
N SER A 62 3.06 4.94 5.88
CA SER A 62 2.60 4.93 4.49
C SER A 62 2.74 3.55 3.86
N ILE A 63 3.89 2.88 4.04
CA ILE A 63 4.10 1.50 3.54
C ILE A 63 3.08 0.54 4.16
N ARG A 64 2.90 0.57 5.48
CA ARG A 64 1.92 -0.30 6.15
C ARG A 64 0.50 -0.07 5.65
N LYS A 65 0.10 1.18 5.40
CA LYS A 65 -1.22 1.51 4.87
C LYS A 65 -1.43 0.96 3.45
N VAL A 66 -0.41 1.09 2.58
CA VAL A 66 -0.46 0.53 1.22
C VAL A 66 -0.61 -0.99 1.27
N GLN A 67 0.23 -1.66 2.05
CA GLN A 67 0.16 -3.13 2.22
C GLN A 67 -1.19 -3.58 2.78
N LEU A 68 -1.76 -2.84 3.73
CA LEU A 68 -3.06 -3.17 4.31
C LEU A 68 -4.20 -3.02 3.29
N ASN A 69 -4.16 -1.98 2.45
CA ASN A 69 -5.15 -1.78 1.40
C ASN A 69 -5.09 -2.91 0.36
N GLU A 70 -3.90 -3.29 -0.09
CA GLU A 70 -3.71 -4.40 -1.03
C GLU A 70 -4.30 -5.72 -0.50
N LEU A 71 -4.04 -6.05 0.76
CA LEU A 71 -4.62 -7.24 1.40
C LEU A 71 -6.15 -7.16 1.49
N ARG A 72 -6.70 -5.98 1.75
CA ARG A 72 -8.15 -5.77 1.81
C ARG A 72 -8.80 -5.99 0.44
N ASP A 73 -8.19 -5.47 -0.61
CA ASP A 73 -8.69 -5.60 -1.98
C ASP A 73 -8.63 -7.07 -2.42
N GLN A 74 -7.54 -7.79 -2.12
CA GLN A 74 -7.44 -9.23 -2.33
C GLN A 74 -8.52 -10.02 -1.58
N ALA A 75 -8.79 -9.69 -0.32
CA ALA A 75 -9.82 -10.36 0.47
C ALA A 75 -11.23 -10.14 -0.12
N TYR A 76 -11.51 -8.95 -0.65
CA TYR A 76 -12.77 -8.63 -1.30
C TYR A 76 -12.98 -9.46 -2.58
N GLU A 77 -11.97 -9.50 -3.45
CA GLU A 77 -12.01 -10.31 -4.68
C GLU A 77 -12.18 -11.80 -4.36
N ASN A 78 -11.42 -12.34 -3.40
CA ASN A 78 -11.53 -13.73 -2.99
C ASN A 78 -12.93 -14.08 -2.45
N SER A 79 -13.56 -13.16 -1.71
CA SER A 79 -14.92 -13.33 -1.18
C SER A 79 -15.97 -13.39 -2.31
N LEU A 80 -15.85 -12.49 -3.30
CA LEU A 80 -16.72 -12.49 -4.48
C LEU A 80 -16.60 -13.80 -5.27
N ILE A 81 -15.36 -14.23 -5.52
CA ILE A 81 -15.07 -15.48 -6.23
C ILE A 81 -15.65 -16.68 -5.48
N TYR A 82 -15.52 -16.73 -4.17
CA TYR A 82 -16.05 -17.83 -3.37
C TYR A 82 -17.58 -17.89 -3.47
N LYS A 83 -18.27 -16.76 -3.27
CA LYS A 83 -19.74 -16.68 -3.38
C LYS A 83 -20.21 -17.11 -4.76
N GLU A 84 -19.58 -16.62 -5.82
CA GLU A 84 -19.94 -16.97 -7.18
C GLU A 84 -19.74 -18.47 -7.45
N LYS A 85 -18.62 -19.05 -7.04
CA LYS A 85 -18.37 -20.49 -7.16
C LYS A 85 -19.42 -21.32 -6.43
N THR A 86 -19.77 -20.95 -5.20
CA THR A 86 -20.80 -21.65 -4.44
C THR A 86 -22.18 -21.55 -5.10
N LYS A 87 -22.55 -20.38 -5.64
CA LYS A 87 -23.79 -20.19 -6.40
C LYS A 87 -23.81 -21.06 -7.66
N ARG A 88 -22.75 -21.04 -8.47
CA ARG A 88 -22.65 -21.89 -9.67
C ARG A 88 -22.78 -23.38 -9.32
N LEU A 89 -22.14 -23.83 -8.23
CA LEU A 89 -22.27 -25.21 -7.76
C LEU A 89 -23.68 -25.55 -7.27
N HIS A 90 -24.36 -24.61 -6.61
CA HIS A 90 -25.75 -24.78 -6.20
C HIS A 90 -26.67 -24.87 -7.43
N ASP A 91 -26.58 -23.90 -8.34
CA ASP A 91 -27.44 -23.79 -9.52
C ASP A 91 -27.25 -24.98 -10.45
N SER A 92 -26.02 -25.49 -10.61
CA SER A 92 -25.74 -26.71 -11.37
C SER A 92 -26.39 -27.99 -10.81
N LYS A 93 -26.80 -28.00 -9.53
CA LYS A 93 -27.50 -29.13 -8.90
C LYS A 93 -29.02 -29.00 -8.97
N ILE A 94 -29.54 -27.85 -9.40
CA ILE A 94 -30.97 -27.65 -9.62
C ILE A 94 -31.35 -28.46 -10.85
N LYS A 95 -32.29 -29.39 -10.66
CA LYS A 95 -32.87 -30.14 -11.79
C LYS A 95 -33.86 -29.25 -12.51
N ASP A 96 -33.73 -29.17 -13.83
CA ASP A 96 -34.76 -28.55 -14.66
C ASP A 96 -36.10 -29.27 -14.45
N ARG A 97 -37.10 -28.50 -14.00
CA ARG A 97 -38.47 -28.97 -13.83
C ARG A 97 -39.35 -28.31 -14.87
N VAL A 98 -40.00 -29.13 -15.68
CA VAL A 98 -41.09 -28.70 -16.55
C VAL A 98 -42.36 -28.59 -15.70
N PHE A 99 -42.97 -27.41 -15.67
CA PHE A 99 -44.21 -27.18 -14.93
C PHE A 99 -45.41 -27.31 -15.87
N ASN A 100 -46.44 -28.03 -15.41
CA ASN A 100 -47.70 -28.17 -16.12
C ASN A 100 -48.79 -27.32 -15.45
N ILE A 101 -49.81 -26.95 -16.22
CA ILE A 101 -50.99 -26.20 -15.74
C ILE A 101 -51.67 -27.02 -14.62
N GLY A 102 -51.85 -26.40 -13.45
CA GLY A 102 -52.41 -27.03 -12.25
C GLY A 102 -51.39 -27.37 -11.14
N ASN A 103 -50.09 -27.27 -11.42
CA ASN A 103 -49.06 -27.47 -10.39
C ASN A 103 -49.02 -26.30 -9.38
N ARG A 104 -49.01 -26.61 -8.07
CA ARG A 104 -48.77 -25.62 -7.01
C ARG A 104 -47.28 -25.37 -6.87
N VAL A 105 -46.84 -24.13 -7.07
CA VAL A 105 -45.44 -23.70 -6.95
C VAL A 105 -45.33 -22.66 -5.84
N LEU A 106 -44.35 -22.83 -4.96
CA LEU A 106 -43.99 -21.83 -3.96
C LEU A 106 -43.19 -20.73 -4.65
N LEU A 107 -43.78 -19.55 -4.77
CA LEU A 107 -43.09 -18.35 -5.19
C LEU A 107 -42.50 -17.68 -3.95
N PHE A 108 -41.18 -17.57 -3.87
CA PHE A 108 -40.56 -16.65 -2.94
C PHE A 108 -40.58 -15.27 -3.59
N ASN A 109 -41.14 -14.27 -2.89
CA ASN A 109 -41.08 -12.89 -3.34
C ASN A 109 -39.61 -12.44 -3.26
N SER A 110 -39.07 -12.07 -4.43
CA SER A 110 -37.77 -11.42 -4.58
C SER A 110 -37.76 -10.02 -3.97
#